data_AF-A0ABD3E719-F1
#
_entry.id   AF-A0ABD3E719-F1
#
_cell.length_a   1.000
_cell.length_b   1.000
_cell.length_c   1.000
_cell.angle_alpha   90.00
_cell.angle_beta   90.00
_cell.angle_gamma   90.00
#
_symmetry.space_group_name_H-M   'P 1'
#
loop_
_entity.id
_entity.type
_entity.pdbx_description
1 polymer ?
#
loop_
_entity_poly.entity_id
_entity_poly.type
_entity_poly.pdbx_seq_one_letter_code
_entity_poly.pdbx_strand_id
1 'polypeptide(L)'
;MTIHCASGDRELGFHTLAVNEQFQWDLCARARTKYFCHFWWGSKQKAFDVFTAGFFYYKKYVWAAKEDGIYSTHEDFDPLTKKFNWD
;
A
#
# COMPACT_ATOMS: atom_id res chain seq x y z
N MET A 1 8.40 -4.25 9.99
CA MET A 1 8.48 -3.81 8.58
C MET A 1 8.54 -2.31 8.55
N THR A 2 9.30 -1.71 7.64
CA THR A 2 9.23 -0.27 7.42
C THR A 2 8.49 0.02 6.12
N ILE A 3 7.66 1.07 6.15
CA ILE A 3 6.88 1.55 5.03
C ILE A 3 7.16 3.04 4.88
N HIS A 4 7.39 3.47 3.64
CA HIS A 4 7.40 4.89 3.28
C HIS A 4 6.41 5.09 2.13
N CYS A 5 5.49 6.04 2.29
CA CYS A 5 4.49 6.34 1.28
C CYS A 5 4.46 7.82 0.96
N ALA A 6 4.23 8.16 -0.31
CA ALA A 6 4.17 9.54 -0.79
C ALA A 6 3.28 9.69 -2.04
N SER A 7 2.80 10.91 -2.28
CA SER A 7 2.03 11.29 -3.47
C SER A 7 2.36 12.72 -3.90
N GLY A 8 3.18 12.89 -4.95
CA GLY A 8 3.65 14.22 -5.34
C GLY A 8 4.39 14.87 -4.18
N ASP A 9 3.97 16.07 -3.76
CA ASP A 9 4.57 16.79 -2.64
C ASP A 9 4.05 16.34 -1.26
N ARG A 10 3.08 15.40 -1.22
CA ARG A 10 2.51 14.91 0.03
C ARG A 10 3.27 13.69 0.53
N GLU A 11 4.10 13.91 1.53
CA GLU A 11 4.77 12.86 2.31
C GLU A 11 3.84 12.30 3.38
N LEU A 12 3.69 10.98 3.43
CA LEU A 12 3.04 10.29 4.55
C LEU A 12 4.06 9.85 5.62
N GLY A 13 5.35 9.92 5.30
CA GLY A 13 6.45 9.64 6.21
C GLY A 13 6.81 8.15 6.32
N PHE A 14 7.79 7.87 7.19
CA PHE A 14 8.26 6.53 7.50
C PHE A 14 7.48 5.95 8.68
N HIS A 15 7.00 4.72 8.53
CA HIS A 15 6.26 3.99 9.55
C HIS A 15 6.91 2.63 9.76
N THR A 16 7.23 2.30 11.01
CA THR A 16 7.68 0.96 11.37
C THR A 16 6.51 0.21 11.99
N LEU A 17 6.05 -0.84 11.33
CA LEU A 17 4.94 -1.67 11.75
C LEU A 17 5.42 -2.99 12.34
N ALA A 18 4.86 -3.36 13.49
CA ALA A 18 4.92 -4.71 14.04
C ALA A 18 3.99 -5.67 13.27
N VAL A 19 4.10 -6.97 13.57
CA VAL A 19 3.18 -7.98 13.02
C VAL A 19 1.74 -7.64 13.47
N ASN A 20 0.79 -7.68 12.53
CA ASN A 20 -0.62 -7.33 12.70
C ASN A 20 -0.92 -5.85 12.95
N GLU A 21 0.08 -4.97 12.93
CA GLU A 21 -0.13 -3.52 12.99
C GLU A 21 -0.54 -2.97 11.62
N GLN A 22 -1.32 -1.89 11.61
CA GLN A 22 -1.87 -1.29 10.40
C GLN A 22 -1.53 0.19 10.35
N PHE A 23 -1.06 0.63 9.18
CA PHE A 23 -0.93 2.04 8.82
C PHE A 23 -2.10 2.39 7.89
N GLN A 24 -2.92 3.35 8.29
CA GLN A 24 -4.10 3.78 7.53
C GLN A 24 -4.15 5.31 7.45
N TRP A 25 -4.61 5.81 6.32
CA TRP A 25 -4.87 7.23 6.11
C TRP A 25 -6.04 7.44 5.16
N ASP A 26 -6.76 8.52 5.37
CA ASP A 26 -7.79 8.96 4.43
C ASP A 26 -7.18 9.74 3.27
N LEU A 27 -7.70 9.49 2.08
CA LEU A 27 -7.30 10.19 0.88
C LEU A 27 -8.52 10.83 0.20
N CYS A 28 -8.35 12.07 -0.24
CA CYS A 28 -9.27 12.74 -1.15
C CYS A 28 -8.61 12.75 -2.54
N ALA A 29 -8.93 11.76 -3.36
CA ALA A 29 -8.31 11.59 -4.67
C ALA A 29 -8.87 12.59 -5.69
N ARG A 30 -7.96 13.19 -6.46
CA ARG A 30 -8.26 13.91 -7.72
C ARG A 30 -7.79 13.05 -8.89
N ALA A 31 -8.17 13.42 -10.12
CA ALA A 31 -7.89 12.65 -11.34
C ALA A 31 -6.40 12.28 -11.59
N ARG A 32 -5.45 12.91 -10.90
CA ARG A 32 -4.00 12.62 -11.00
C ARG A 32 -3.37 12.15 -9.69
N THR A 33 -4.18 11.90 -8.67
CA THR A 33 -3.66 11.45 -7.37
C THR A 33 -3.11 10.04 -7.51
N LYS A 34 -1.87 9.85 -7.07
CA LYS A 34 -1.18 8.57 -7.04
C LYS A 34 -0.37 8.49 -5.77
N TYR A 35 -0.59 7.44 -4.98
CA TYR A 35 0.27 7.13 -3.84
C TYR A 35 1.17 5.96 -4.20
N PHE A 36 2.46 6.19 -4.05
CA PHE A 36 3.49 5.18 -4.10
C PHE A 36 3.87 4.79 -2.67
N CYS A 37 4.17 3.51 -2.46
CA CYS A 37 4.79 3.05 -1.23
C CYS A 37 5.98 2.13 -1.51
N HIS A 38 7.01 2.28 -0.67
CA HIS A 38 8.11 1.35 -0.54
C HIS A 38 7.95 0.58 0.77
N PHE A 39 8.00 -0.74 0.68
CA PHE A 39 7.93 -1.68 1.80
C PHE A 39 9.27 -2.39 1.89
N TRP A 40 9.83 -2.50 3.10
CA TRP A 40 11.03 -3.31 3.29
C TRP A 40 11.16 -3.88 4.70
N TRP A 41 11.80 -5.05 4.77
CA TRP A 41 12.34 -5.62 6.00
C TRP A 41 13.52 -6.55 5.67
N GLY A 42 14.61 -6.42 6.42
CA GLY A 42 15.83 -7.18 6.11
C GLY A 42 16.27 -6.95 4.67
N SER A 43 16.44 -8.03 3.90
CA SER A 43 16.77 -7.96 2.47
C SER A 43 15.54 -7.87 1.54
N LYS A 44 14.33 -8.09 2.05
CA LYS A 44 13.11 -8.07 1.24
C LYS A 44 12.65 -6.64 1.06
N GLN A 45 12.44 -6.22 -0.19
CA GLN A 45 11.87 -4.91 -0.49
C GLN A 45 10.94 -4.95 -1.69
N LYS A 46 9.99 -4.02 -1.73
CA LYS A 46 9.14 -3.79 -2.90
C LYS A 46 8.61 -2.38 -2.93
N ALA A 47 8.65 -1.76 -4.10
CA ALA A 47 8.25 -0.38 -4.34
C ALA A 47 7.24 -0.33 -5.50
N PHE A 48 6.04 0.21 -5.27
CA PHE A 48 4.99 0.29 -6.30
C PHE A 48 3.88 1.27 -5.92
N ASP A 49 2.99 1.53 -6.88
CA ASP A 49 1.81 2.40 -6.67
C ASP A 49 0.71 1.64 -5.93
N VAL A 50 0.47 2.02 -4.67
CA VAL A 50 -0.61 1.45 -3.85
C VAL A 50 -1.99 2.01 -4.20
N PHE A 51 -2.00 3.17 -4.85
CA PHE A 51 -3.22 3.83 -5.32
C PHE A 51 -2.90 4.67 -6.55
N THR A 52 -3.72 4.54 -7.59
CA THR A 52 -3.74 5.43 -8.74
C THR A 52 -5.19 5.81 -8.99
N ALA A 53 -5.49 7.10 -9.10
CA ALA A 53 -6.83 7.57 -9.42
C ALA A 53 -7.27 6.99 -10.78
N GLY A 54 -8.42 6.33 -10.78
CA GLY A 54 -9.01 5.70 -11.96
C GLY A 54 -10.49 6.04 -12.12
N PHE A 55 -11.13 5.45 -13.13
CA PHE A 55 -12.57 5.61 -13.36
C PHE A 55 -13.42 4.91 -12.29
N PHE A 56 -12.89 3.86 -11.68
CA PHE A 56 -13.54 3.12 -10.61
C PHE A 56 -13.02 3.58 -9.25
N TYR A 57 -13.96 3.90 -8.35
CA TYR A 57 -13.67 4.31 -6.98
C TYR A 57 -14.05 3.18 -6.03
N TYR A 58 -13.06 2.67 -5.30
CA TYR A 58 -13.29 1.77 -4.18
C TYR A 58 -13.29 2.57 -2.88
N LYS A 59 -14.10 2.13 -1.91
CA LYS A 59 -14.11 2.75 -0.57
C LYS A 59 -12.83 2.51 0.21
N LYS A 60 -12.09 1.43 -0.11
CA LYS A 60 -10.94 0.98 0.65
C LYS A 60 -9.93 0.28 -0.26
N TYR A 61 -8.65 0.58 -0.05
CA TYR A 61 -7.53 -0.05 -0.71
C TYR A 61 -6.66 -0.66 0.38
N VAL A 62 -6.59 -1.98 0.43
CA VAL A 62 -5.84 -2.70 1.48
C VAL A 62 -4.64 -3.37 0.84
N TRP A 63 -3.48 -3.15 1.44
CA TRP A 63 -2.24 -3.82 1.10
C TRP A 63 -1.70 -4.52 2.34
N ALA A 64 -1.40 -5.81 2.22
CA ALA A 64 -0.80 -6.59 3.30
C ALA A 64 0.53 -7.18 2.82
N ALA A 65 1.57 -6.92 3.59
CA ALA A 65 2.87 -7.52 3.38
C ALA A 65 2.96 -8.80 4.20
N LYS A 66 3.18 -9.93 3.52
CA LYS A 66 3.36 -11.26 4.12
C LYS A 66 4.75 -11.78 3.81
N GLU A 67 5.14 -12.85 4.50
CA GLU A 67 6.47 -13.42 4.35
C GLU A 67 6.84 -13.72 2.88
N ASP A 68 5.88 -14.21 2.09
CA ASP A 68 6.09 -14.66 0.72
C ASP A 68 5.78 -13.60 -0.34
N GLY A 69 5.18 -12.47 0.02
CA GLY A 69 4.92 -11.37 -0.92
C GLY A 69 3.93 -10.33 -0.42
N ILE A 70 3.51 -9.47 -1.35
CA ILE A 70 2.54 -8.42 -1.11
C ILE A 70 1.19 -8.82 -1.69
N TYR A 71 0.13 -8.63 -0.90
CA TYR A 71 -1.24 -8.95 -1.24
C TYR A 71 -2.11 -7.69 -1.23
N SER A 72 -3.19 -7.69 -2.02
CA SER A 72 -4.16 -6.60 -2.03
C SER A 72 -5.60 -7.08 -2.08
N THR A 73 -6.49 -6.23 -1.59
CA THR A 73 -7.94 -6.34 -1.81
C THR A 73 -8.57 -4.94 -1.91
N HIS A 74 -9.71 -4.86 -2.58
CA HIS A 74 -10.54 -3.67 -2.68
C HIS A 74 -11.90 -4.07 -2.11
N GLU A 75 -12.38 -3.40 -1.05
CA GLU A 75 -13.59 -3.76 -0.30
C GLU A 75 -13.43 -4.92 0.72
N ASP A 76 -14.37 -5.00 1.66
CA ASP A 76 -14.26 -5.86 2.85
C ASP A 76 -14.61 -7.34 2.57
N PHE A 77 -15.23 -7.66 1.43
CA PHE A 77 -15.64 -9.02 1.07
C PHE A 77 -14.74 -9.70 0.03
N ASP A 78 -13.84 -8.95 -0.60
CA ASP A 78 -12.95 -9.50 -1.61
C ASP A 78 -11.75 -10.23 -0.96
N PRO A 79 -11.42 -11.44 -1.43
CA PRO A 79 -10.30 -12.20 -0.87
C PRO A 79 -8.98 -11.51 -1.18
N LEU A 80 -8.12 -11.47 -0.17
CA LEU A 80 -6.78 -10.94 -0.29
C LEU A 80 -5.97 -11.74 -1.33
N THR A 81 -5.58 -11.08 -2.42
CA THR A 81 -4.92 -11.74 -3.56
C THR A 81 -3.46 -11.33 -3.64
N LYS A 82 -2.55 -12.29 -3.86
CA LYS A 82 -1.12 -12.00 -4.04
C LYS A 82 -0.90 -11.20 -5.32
N LYS A 83 -0.25 -10.04 -5.21
CA LYS A 83 0.04 -9.16 -6.36
C LYS A 83 1.51 -9.16 -6.72
N PHE A 84 2.38 -9.22 -5.72
CA PHE A 84 3.82 -9.15 -5.93
C PHE A 84 4.57 -10.17 -5.08
N ASN A 85 5.66 -10.69 -5.63
CA ASN A 85 6.73 -11.27 -4.83
C ASN A 85 7.65 -10.14 -4.35
N TRP A 86 8.34 -10.38 -3.23
CA TRP A 86 9.47 -9.56 -2.82
C TRP A 86 10.57 -9.57 -3.89
N ASP A 87 11.30 -8.46 -3.99
CA ASP A 87 12.58 -8.44 -4.69
C ASP A 87 13.68 -9.06 -3.82
#